data_AF-A0AAU7KE81-F1
#
_entry.id   AF-A0AAU7KE81-F1
#
_cell.length_a   1.000
_cell.length_b   1.000
_cell.length_c   1.000
_cell.angle_alpha   90.00
_cell.angle_beta   90.00
_cell.angle_gamma   90.00
#
_symmetry.space_group_name_H-M   'P 1'
#
loop_
_entity.id
_entity.type
_entity.pdbx_description
1 polymer ?
#
loop_
_entity_poly.entity_id
_entity_poly.type
_entity_poly.pdbx_seq_one_letter_code
_entity_poly.pdbx_strand_id
1 'polypeptide(L)' 'MTTFTDSAAAVDEAVWLAEQEGRPQAIVRCEEGLTVMSYSDAWFEHRDILEAISPVEGAA' A
#
# COMPACT_ATOMS: atom_id res chain seq x y z
N MET A 1 -8.06 -6.04 8.44
CA MET A 1 -7.60 -5.65 7.09
C MET A 1 -8.63 -4.68 6.55
N THR A 2 -8.21 -3.45 6.24
CA THR A 2 -9.12 -2.38 5.79
C THR A 2 -9.29 -2.48 4.28
N THR A 3 -10.54 -2.37 3.82
CA THR A 3 -10.88 -2.34 2.39
C THR A 3 -11.32 -0.93 2.01
N PHE A 4 -10.75 -0.40 0.93
CA PHE A 4 -11.03 0.91 0.37
C PHE A 4 -11.79 0.75 -0.94
N THR A 5 -12.88 1.51 -1.10
CA THR A 5 -13.61 1.61 -2.38
C THR A 5 -13.15 2.81 -3.22
N ASP A 6 -12.40 3.72 -2.62
CA ASP A 6 -11.81 4.90 -3.24
C ASP A 6 -10.29 4.77 -3.33
N SER A 7 -9.74 5.11 -4.49
CA SER A 7 -8.30 5.00 -4.74
C SER A 7 -7.50 6.07 -4.02
N ALA A 8 -8.05 7.28 -3.84
CA ALA A 8 -7.35 8.34 -3.12
C ALA A 8 -7.16 7.97 -1.64
N ALA A 9 -8.22 7.45 -0.99
CA ALA A 9 -8.12 6.94 0.37
C ALA A 9 -7.10 5.79 0.53
N ALA A 10 -6.99 4.90 -0.46
CA ALA A 10 -5.99 3.83 -0.45
C ALA A 10 -4.55 4.36 -0.59
N VAL A 11 -4.35 5.41 -1.39
CA VAL A 11 -3.06 6.10 -1.53
C VAL A 11 -2.66 6.80 -0.24
N ASP A 12 -3.57 7.57 0.37
CA ASP A 12 -3.30 8.27 1.64
C ASP A 12 -2.89 7.28 2.75
N GLU A 13 -3.60 6.15 2.87
CA GLU A 13 -3.24 5.09 3.82
C GLU A 13 -1.87 4.48 3.50
N ALA A 14 -1.58 4.19 2.23
CA ALA A 14 -0.31 3.60 1.83
C ALA A 14 0.87 4.53 2.04
N VAL A 15 0.72 5.84 1.83
CA VAL A 15 1.72 6.85 2.19
C VAL A 15 1.95 6.85 3.70
N TRP A 16 0.86 6.96 4.48
CA TRP A 16 0.95 6.97 5.94
C TRP A 16 1.64 5.72 6.49
N LEU A 17 1.25 4.52 6.04
CA LEU A 17 1.88 3.27 6.44
C LEU A 17 3.34 3.17 6.00
N ALA A 18 3.68 3.66 4.80
CA ALA A 18 5.06 3.63 4.32
C ALA A 18 5.98 4.47 5.20
N GLU A 19 5.54 5.68 5.58
CA GLU A 19 6.27 6.57 6.49
C GLU A 19 6.39 5.98 7.89
N GLN A 20 5.30 5.45 8.45
CA GLN A 20 5.27 4.93 9.82
C GLN A 20 6.12 3.65 9.99
N GLU A 21 6.15 2.79 8.97
CA GLU A 21 6.86 1.52 9.03
C GLU A 21 8.27 1.57 8.40
N GLY A 22 8.62 2.67 7.74
CA GLY A 22 9.91 2.84 7.06
C GLY A 22 10.16 1.80 5.97
N ARG A 23 9.10 1.26 5.35
CA ARG A 23 9.18 0.24 4.30
C ARG A 23 8.09 0.44 3.25
N PRO A 24 8.31 0.00 2.00
CA PRO A 24 7.33 0.17 0.94
C PRO A 24 6.02 -0.58 1.20
N GLN A 25 4.91 0.08 0.89
CA GLN A 25 3.56 -0.47 0.94
C GLN A 25 3.03 -0.64 -0.49
N ALA A 26 2.15 -1.61 -0.69
CA ALA A 26 1.48 -1.90 -1.95
C ALA A 26 -0.02 -1.72 -1.80
N ILE A 27 -0.63 -1.07 -2.79
CA ILE A 27 -2.07 -1.08 -3.00
C ILE A 27 -2.36 -2.29 -3.88
N VAL A 28 -3.15 -3.22 -3.36
CA VAL A 28 -3.53 -4.44 -4.08
C VAL A 28 -5.03 -4.51 -4.31
N ARG A 29 -5.42 -5.10 -5.44
CA ARG A 29 -6.83 -5.35 -5.75
C ARG A 29 -7.33 -6.59 -5.00
N CYS A 30 -8.52 -6.48 -4.40
CA CYS A 30 -9.25 -7.58 -3.80
C CYS A 30 -10.70 -7.64 -4.32
N GLU A 31 -11.45 -8.69 -3.97
CA GLU A 31 -12.83 -8.90 -4.45
C GLU A 31 -13.76 -7.73 -4.11
N GLU A 32 -13.54 -7.09 -2.96
CA GLU A 32 -14.40 -6.02 -2.42
C GLU A 32 -13.86 -4.60 -2.69
N GLY A 33 -12.68 -4.46 -3.32
CA GLY A 33 -12.08 -3.16 -3.63
C GLY A 33 -10.56 -3.16 -3.63
N LEU A 34 -9.99 -2.24 -2.85
CA LEU A 34 -8.56 -2.03 -2.70
C LEU A 34 -8.14 -2.27 -1.26
N THR A 35 -6.92 -2.72 -1.04
CA THR A 35 -6.36 -2.85 0.30
C THR A 35 -4.87 -2.54 0.28
N VAL A 36 -4.32 -2.16 1.42
CA VAL A 36 -2.92 -1.78 1.57
C VAL A 36 -2.22 -2.81 2.44
N MET A 37 -1.03 -3.23 2.02
CA MET A 37 -0.17 -4.15 2.75
C MET A 37 1.30 -3.91 2.40
N SER A 38 2.24 -4.54 3.11
CA SER A 38 3.65 -4.39 2.76
C SER A 38 3.92 -4.92 1.35
N TYR A 39 4.80 -4.24 0.61
CA TYR A 39 5.14 -4.66 -0.75
C TYR A 39 5.72 -6.09 -0.78
N SER A 40 6.51 -6.45 0.24
CA SER A 40 7.08 -7.78 0.38
C SER A 40 6.00 -8.86 0.54
N ASP A 41 4.98 -8.60 1.35
CA ASP A 41 3.87 -9.54 1.55
C ASP A 41 3.01 -9.65 0.29
N ALA A 42 2.70 -8.52 -0.35
CA ALA A 42 1.95 -8.50 -1.60
C ALA A 42 2.66 -9.32 -2.69
N TRP A 43 3.98 -9.21 -2.78
CA TRP A 43 4.79 -9.98 -3.70
C TRP A 43 4.83 -11.47 -3.34
N PHE A 44 5.05 -11.81 -2.07
CA PHE A 44 5.10 -13.19 -1.59
C PHE A 44 3.76 -13.93 -1.77
N GLU A 45 2.65 -13.24 -1.53
CA GLU A 45 1.30 -13.77 -1.71
C GLU A 45 0.80 -13.72 -3.17
N HIS A 46 1.64 -13.28 -4.12
CA HIS A 46 1.27 -13.11 -5.54
C HIS A 46 -0.01 -12.29 -5.75
N ARG A 47 -0.17 -11.21 -4.97
CA ARG A 47 -1.31 -10.30 -5.09
C ARG A 47 -1.23 -9.47 -6.37
N ASP A 48 -2.40 -9.01 -6.83
CA ASP A 48 -2.50 -8.06 -7.94
C ASP A 48 -2.12 -6.66 -7.43
N ILE A 49 -0.82 -6.33 -7.52
CA ILE A 49 -0.27 -5.04 -7.11
C ILE A 49 -0.60 -4.00 -8.17
N LEU A 50 -1.39 -3.00 -7.78
CA LEU A 50 -1.72 -1.88 -8.65
C LEU A 50 -0.66 -0.79 -8.57
N GLU A 51 -0.17 -0.52 -7.37
CA GLU A 51 0.82 0.53 -7.11
C GLU A 51 1.64 0.20 -5.85
N ALA A 52 2.89 0.66 -5.83
CA ALA A 52 3.78 0.52 -4.68
C ALA A 52 4.30 1.91 -4.27
N ILE A 53 4.10 2.25 -3.00
CA ILE A 53 4.49 3.52 -2.41
C ILE A 53 5.69 3.29 -1.49
N SER A 54 6.77 3.99 -1.78
CA SER A 54 7.98 3.98 -0.93
C SER A 54 7.89 5.09 0.12
N PRO A 55 8.46 4.91 1.33
CA PRO A 55 8.59 6.00 2.28
C PRO A 55 9.32 7.17 1.62
N VAL A 56 8.84 8.39 1.87
CA VAL A 56 9.55 9.57 1.44
C VAL A 56 10.83 9.66 2.29
N GLU A 57 11.99 9.42 1.67
CA GLU A 57 13.25 9.81 2.27
C GLU A 57 13.21 11.34 2.38
N GLY A 58 12.99 11.84 3.60
CA GLY A 58 13.01 13.27 3.87
C GLY A 58 14.28 13.84 3.25
N ALA A 59 14.11 14.82 2.37
CA ALA A 59 15.18 15.65 1.86
C ALA A 59 16.04 16.11 3.06
N ALA A 60 17.23 15.53 3.17
CA ALA A 60 18.21 15.86 4.20
C ALA A 60 18.75 17.28 3.99
#